data_AF-A0A1I6IBA3-F1
#
_entry.id   AF-A0A1I6IBA3-F1
#
_cell.length_a   1.000
_cell.length_b   1.000
_cell.length_c   1.000
_cell.angle_alpha   90.00
_cell.angle_beta   90.00
_cell.angle_gamma   90.00
#
_symmetry.space_group_name_H-M   'P 1'
#
loop_
_entity.id
_entity.type
_entity.pdbx_description
1 polymer ?
#
loop_
_entity_poly.entity_id
_entity_poly.type
_entity_poly.pdbx_seq_one_letter_code
_entity_poly.pdbx_strand_id
1 'polypeptide(L)'
;MNPIVYAFAVFTLNTTAVLTEVFRSALFSIGPGQMEAALSVGLTTGQAYRRIIVPQGLTAALPNICNTTISVLKSTSLAYMMTVQDIMAIAKKEAAFGYNYIEAYLVVLILYIVLCTVVQLLFRVAEKRISAFRRTSVA
;
A
#
# COMPACT_ATOMS: atom_id res chain seq x y z
N MET A 1 21.75 -6.21 18.98
CA MET A 1 20.98 -5.25 18.18
C MET A 1 19.51 -5.70 18.16
N ASN A 2 18.56 -4.79 18.35
CA ASN A 2 17.16 -5.14 18.63
C ASN A 2 16.48 -5.76 17.38
N PRO A 3 15.91 -6.99 17.43
CA PRO A 3 15.34 -7.69 16.26
C PRO A 3 14.33 -6.88 15.47
N ILE A 4 13.59 -6.02 16.17
CA ILE A 4 12.60 -5.10 15.62
C ILE A 4 13.23 -4.13 14.60
N VAL A 5 14.45 -3.64 14.86
CA VAL A 5 15.15 -2.70 13.97
C VAL A 5 15.53 -3.37 12.65
N TYR A 6 15.96 -4.63 12.69
CA TYR A 6 16.25 -5.39 11.46
C TYR A 6 14.99 -5.61 10.64
N ALA A 7 13.88 -6.00 11.27
CA ALA A 7 12.60 -6.16 10.58
C ALA A 7 12.18 -4.84 9.92
N PHE A 8 12.24 -3.71 10.64
CA PHE A 8 11.93 -2.40 10.06
C PHE A 8 12.82 -2.05 8.87
N ALA A 9 14.13 -2.28 8.96
CA ALA A 9 15.05 -1.99 7.86
C ALA A 9 14.71 -2.81 6.61
N VAL A 10 14.50 -4.13 6.77
CA VAL A 10 14.18 -5.04 5.66
C VAL A 10 12.85 -4.67 5.01
N PHE A 11 11.79 -4.49 5.81
CA PHE A 11 10.47 -4.14 5.27
C PHE A 11 10.46 -2.76 4.61
N THR A 12 11.17 -1.78 5.18
CA THR A 12 11.24 -0.43 4.62
C THR A 12 11.95 -0.44 3.27
N LEU A 13 13.10 -1.11 3.17
CA LEU A 13 13.85 -1.20 1.91
C LEU A 13 13.05 -1.92 0.82
N ASN A 14 12.41 -3.04 1.17
CA ASN A 14 11.58 -3.79 0.23
C ASN A 14 10.37 -2.97 -0.25
N THR A 15 9.65 -2.35 0.68
CA THR A 15 8.45 -1.55 0.36
C THR A 15 8.82 -0.31 -0.45
N THR A 16 9.96 0.33 -0.17
CA THR A 16 10.42 1.52 -0.91
C THR A 16 10.73 1.19 -2.37
N ALA A 17 11.35 0.04 -2.64
CA ALA A 17 11.62 -0.40 -4.01
C ALA A 17 10.32 -0.60 -4.79
N VAL A 18 9.33 -1.29 -4.22
CA VAL A 18 8.02 -1.50 -4.84
C VAL A 18 7.29 -0.17 -5.05
N LEU A 19 7.27 0.69 -4.02
CA LEU A 19 6.55 1.95 -4.05
C LEU A 19 7.15 2.95 -5.07
N THR A 20 8.47 2.92 -5.27
CA THR A 20 9.14 3.71 -6.32
C THR A 20 8.60 3.36 -7.70
N GLU A 21 8.43 2.06 -7.98
CA GLU A 21 7.92 1.60 -9.26
C GLU A 21 6.43 1.90 -9.44
N VAL A 22 5.66 1.88 -8.35
CA VAL A 22 4.26 2.33 -8.33
C VAL A 22 4.16 3.82 -8.68
N PHE A 23 4.96 4.68 -8.05
CA PHE A 23 4.96 6.12 -8.38
C PHE A 23 5.45 6.38 -9.80
N ARG A 24 6.49 5.68 -10.25
CA ARG A 24 6.99 5.76 -11.62
C ARG A 24 5.87 5.43 -12.61
N SER A 25 5.22 4.27 -12.43
CA SER A 25 4.13 3.81 -13.30
C SER A 25 2.93 4.76 -13.29
N ALA A 26 2.58 5.30 -12.13
CA ALA A 26 1.51 6.27 -12.01
C ALA A 26 1.82 7.59 -12.74
N LEU A 27 3.06 8.06 -12.70
CA LEU A 27 3.47 9.26 -13.43
C LEU A 27 3.47 9.04 -14.94
N PHE A 28 3.95 7.87 -15.41
CA PHE A 28 3.91 7.48 -16.82
C PHE A 28 2.49 7.22 -17.35
N SER A 29 1.52 6.92 -16.49
CA SER A 29 0.12 6.73 -16.89
C SER A 29 -0.57 8.03 -17.33
N ILE A 30 0.02 9.18 -17.01
CA ILE A 30 -0.50 10.50 -17.37
C ILE A 30 -0.04 10.81 -18.79
N GLY A 31 -0.99 11.04 -19.71
CA GLY A 31 -0.67 11.35 -21.10
C GLY A 31 0.17 12.63 -21.24
N PRO A 32 1.16 12.66 -22.16
CA PRO A 32 2.03 13.83 -22.34
C PRO A 32 1.26 15.12 -22.69
N GLY A 33 0.09 14.99 -23.32
CA GLY A 33 -0.78 16.11 -23.65
C GLY A 33 -1.31 16.90 -22.45
N GLN A 34 -1.33 16.34 -21.22
CA GLN A 34 -1.67 17.10 -20.01
C GLN A 34 -0.64 18.17 -19.70
N MET A 35 0.65 17.87 -19.92
CA MET A 35 1.72 18.84 -19.75
C MET A 35 1.64 19.91 -20.85
N GLU A 36 1.46 19.49 -22.11
CA GLU A 36 1.34 20.42 -23.24
C GLU A 36 0.15 21.36 -23.06
N ALA A 37 -1.03 20.85 -22.70
CA ALA A 37 -2.22 21.65 -22.44
C ALA A 37 -2.03 22.64 -21.28
N ALA A 38 -1.35 22.23 -20.21
CA ALA A 38 -1.04 23.11 -19.09
C ALA A 38 -0.15 24.29 -19.53
N LEU A 39 0.90 23.99 -20.31
CA LEU A 39 1.82 24.99 -20.85
C LEU A 39 1.12 25.92 -21.85
N SER A 40 0.19 25.40 -22.68
CA SER A 40 -0.58 26.21 -23.64
C SER A 40 -1.50 27.23 -22.96
N VAL A 41 -1.94 26.98 -21.74
CA VAL A 41 -2.76 27.92 -20.94
C VAL A 41 -1.89 28.85 -20.09
N GLY A 42 -0.56 28.80 -20.24
CA GLY A 42 0.38 29.71 -19.59
C GLY A 42 0.80 29.28 -18.17
N LEU A 43 0.56 28.03 -17.77
CA LEU A 43 1.11 27.50 -16.52
C LEU A 43 2.62 27.28 -16.66
N THR A 44 3.38 27.55 -15.59
CA THR A 44 4.78 27.11 -15.54
C THR A 44 4.86 25.61 -15.27
N THR A 45 5.97 24.97 -15.63
CA THR A 45 6.19 23.53 -15.40
C THR A 45 5.92 23.12 -13.96
N GLY A 46 6.36 23.91 -12.98
CA GLY A 46 6.09 23.63 -11.56
C GLY A 46 4.62 23.76 -11.17
N GLN A 47 3.89 24.71 -11.77
CA GLN A 47 2.45 24.85 -11.55
C GLN A 47 1.68 23.68 -12.19
N ALA A 48 2.08 23.25 -13.39
CA ALA A 48 1.50 22.09 -14.07
C ALA A 48 1.69 20.81 -13.23
N TYR A 49 2.90 20.56 -12.73
CA TYR A 49 3.16 19.42 -11.85
C TYR A 49 2.29 19.47 -10.58
N ARG A 50 2.29 20.58 -9.86
CA ARG A 50 1.60 20.69 -8.57
C ARG A 50 0.07 20.63 -8.69
N ARG A 51 -0.51 21.20 -9.75
CA ARG A 51 -1.97 21.34 -9.90
C ARG A 51 -2.62 20.25 -10.73
N ILE A 52 -1.89 19.62 -11.66
CA ILE A 52 -2.45 18.70 -12.65
C ILE A 52 -1.81 17.32 -12.48
N ILE A 53 -0.50 17.21 -12.68
CA ILE A 53 0.19 15.92 -12.81
C ILE A 53 0.26 15.17 -11.47
N VAL A 54 0.70 15.81 -10.39
CA VAL A 54 0.81 15.19 -9.06
C VAL A 54 -0.54 14.69 -8.54
N PRO A 55 -1.62 15.49 -8.51
CA PRO A 55 -2.91 15.00 -8.03
C PRO A 55 -3.46 13.87 -8.93
N GLN A 56 -3.34 13.96 -10.25
CA GLN A 56 -3.76 12.89 -11.16
C GLN A 56 -2.95 11.60 -10.93
N GLY A 57 -1.62 11.72 -10.84
CA GLY A 57 -0.72 10.59 -10.59
C GLY A 57 -0.99 9.94 -9.23
N LEU A 58 -1.27 10.72 -8.20
CA LEU A 58 -1.64 10.18 -6.89
C LEU A 58 -2.94 9.37 -6.96
N THR A 59 -3.93 9.83 -7.74
CA THR A 59 -5.18 9.07 -7.95
C THR A 59 -4.92 7.72 -8.65
N ALA A 60 -3.99 7.69 -9.60
CA ALA A 60 -3.60 6.49 -10.32
C ALA A 60 -2.71 5.54 -9.49
N ALA A 61 -1.89 6.08 -8.59
CA ALA A 61 -1.03 5.30 -7.69
C ALA A 61 -1.83 4.64 -6.55
N LEU A 62 -2.92 5.27 -6.09
CA LEU A 62 -3.64 4.89 -4.88
C LEU A 62 -4.10 3.41 -4.80
N PRO A 63 -4.64 2.80 -5.87
CA PRO A 63 -5.01 1.38 -5.86
C PRO A 63 -3.79 0.46 -5.66
N ASN A 64 -2.66 0.80 -6.30
CA ASN A 64 -1.41 0.05 -6.17
C ASN A 64 -0.77 0.22 -4.78
N ILE A 65 -0.88 1.42 -4.18
CA ILE A 65 -0.46 1.66 -2.79
C ILE A 65 -1.30 0.81 -1.83
N CYS A 66 -2.61 0.72 -2.03
CA CYS A 66 -3.49 -0.15 -1.25
C CYS A 66 -3.04 -1.62 -1.34
N ASN A 67 -2.82 -2.12 -2.56
CA ASN A 67 -2.35 -3.50 -2.78
C ASN A 67 -1.00 -3.76 -2.12
N THR A 68 -0.06 -2.81 -2.24
CA THR A 68 1.27 -2.91 -1.61
C THR A 68 1.15 -2.93 -0.09
N THR A 69 0.29 -2.10 0.50
CA THR A 69 0.05 -2.04 1.94
C THR A 69 -0.51 -3.37 2.47
N ILE A 70 -1.51 -3.95 1.78
CA ILE A 70 -2.07 -5.25 2.12
C ILE A 70 -1.02 -6.36 1.98
N SER A 71 -0.17 -6.30 0.95
CA SER A 71 0.92 -7.26 0.73
C SER A 71 1.97 -7.20 1.85
N VAL A 72 2.38 -5.99 2.26
CA VAL A 72 3.29 -5.79 3.38
C VAL A 72 2.67 -6.33 4.67
N LEU A 73 1.39 -6.05 4.91
CA LEU A 73 0.69 -6.55 6.09
C LEU A 73 0.68 -8.07 6.18
N LYS A 74 0.43 -8.77 5.07
CA LYS A 74 0.55 -10.23 5.02
C LYS A 74 2.01 -10.67 5.22
N SER A 75 2.96 -9.98 4.59
CA SER A 75 4.39 -10.30 4.71
C SER A 75 4.93 -10.10 6.14
N THR A 76 4.29 -9.25 6.96
CA THR A 76 4.65 -9.15 8.38
C THR A 76 4.38 -10.44 9.15
N SER A 77 3.47 -11.31 8.71
CA SER A 77 3.25 -12.61 9.36
C SER A 77 4.44 -13.58 9.19
N LEU A 78 5.30 -13.34 8.20
CA LEU A 78 6.59 -14.03 8.06
C LEU A 78 7.67 -13.42 8.97
N ALA A 79 7.45 -12.23 9.54
CA ALA A 79 8.39 -11.59 10.47
C ALA A 79 8.53 -12.35 11.79
N TYR A 80 7.59 -13.25 12.12
CA TYR A 80 7.78 -14.27 13.15
C TYR A 80 9.11 -15.03 13.00
N MET A 81 9.55 -15.28 11.76
CA MET A 81 10.83 -15.95 11.49
C MET A 81 12.05 -15.13 11.95
N MET A 82 11.88 -13.83 12.17
CA MET A 82 12.87 -12.90 12.74
C MET A 82 12.66 -12.63 14.24
N THR A 83 11.94 -13.52 14.95
CA THR A 83 11.69 -13.43 16.41
C THR A 83 10.82 -12.22 16.83
N VAL A 84 10.17 -11.56 15.87
CA VAL A 84 9.17 -10.53 16.17
C VAL A 84 7.85 -11.22 16.43
N GLN A 85 7.28 -11.05 17.63
CA GLN A 85 5.98 -11.62 17.95
C GLN A 85 4.88 -10.83 17.26
N ASP A 86 4.33 -11.40 16.20
CA ASP A 86 3.14 -10.95 15.50
C ASP A 86 1.90 -11.76 15.92
N ILE A 87 0.75 -11.52 15.29
CA ILE A 87 -0.52 -12.22 15.57
C ILE A 87 -0.35 -13.74 15.43
N MET A 88 0.45 -14.20 14.46
CA MET A 88 0.73 -15.61 14.23
C MET A 88 1.61 -16.20 15.34
N ALA A 89 2.62 -15.45 15.80
CA ALA A 89 3.50 -15.83 16.89
C ALA A 89 2.73 -16.08 18.19
N ILE A 90 1.85 -15.15 18.54
CA ILE A 90 1.03 -15.22 19.75
C ILE A 90 0.10 -16.43 19.66
N ALA A 91 -0.58 -16.62 18.53
CA ALA A 91 -1.47 -17.76 18.33
C ALA A 91 -0.74 -19.11 18.41
N LYS A 92 0.46 -19.23 17.82
CA LYS A 92 1.28 -20.45 17.93
C LYS A 92 1.74 -20.70 19.35
N LYS A 93 2.08 -19.66 20.10
CA LYS A 93 2.50 -19.75 21.50
C LYS A 93 1.37 -20.28 22.37
N GLU A 94 0.16 -19.77 22.21
CA GLU A 94 -1.02 -20.26 22.94
C GLU A 94 -1.39 -21.69 22.50
N ALA A 95 -1.31 -21.98 21.20
CA ALA A 95 -1.57 -23.33 20.68
C ALA A 95 -0.57 -24.38 21.19
N ALA A 96 0.67 -23.98 21.50
CA ALA A 96 1.69 -24.89 22.00
C ALA A 96 1.35 -25.48 23.39
N PHE A 97 0.57 -24.77 24.20
CA PHE A 97 0.12 -25.27 25.51
C PHE A 97 -0.96 -26.34 25.38
N GLY A 98 -1.89 -26.17 24.42
CA GLY A 98 -3.05 -27.06 24.23
C GLY A 98 -2.91 -28.07 23.09
N TYR A 99 -1.83 -28.01 22.30
CA TYR A 99 -1.65 -28.73 21.02
C TYR A 99 -2.72 -28.43 19.94
N ASN A 100 -3.52 -27.37 20.12
CA ASN A 100 -4.63 -26.99 19.24
C ASN A 100 -4.19 -26.05 18.10
N TYR A 101 -3.21 -26.48 17.30
CA TYR A 101 -2.64 -25.65 16.22
C TYR A 101 -3.65 -25.31 15.12
N ILE A 102 -4.55 -26.24 14.77
CA ILE A 102 -5.54 -26.03 13.72
C ILE A 102 -6.52 -24.91 14.10
N GLU A 103 -7.05 -24.96 15.33
CA GLU A 103 -7.97 -23.96 15.86
C GLU A 103 -7.31 -22.57 15.90
N ALA A 104 -6.06 -22.50 16.37
CA ALA A 104 -5.29 -21.27 16.40
C ALA A 104 -5.06 -20.69 14.99
N TYR A 105 -4.73 -21.52 14.00
CA TYR A 105 -4.57 -21.06 12.61
C TYR A 105 -5.88 -20.57 11.99
N LEU A 106 -7.02 -21.20 12.30
CA LEU A 106 -8.33 -20.73 11.84
C LEU A 106 -8.68 -19.36 12.43
N VAL A 107 -8.42 -19.14 13.71
CA VAL A 107 -8.62 -17.83 14.35
C VAL A 107 -7.74 -16.77 13.71
N VAL A 108 -6.47 -17.09 13.48
CA VAL A 108 -5.52 -16.18 12.82
C VAL A 108 -5.97 -15.86 11.39
N LEU A 109 -6.43 -16.85 10.63
CA LEU A 109 -6.96 -16.66 9.28
C LEU A 109 -8.13 -15.65 9.28
N ILE A 110 -9.09 -15.82 10.17
CA ILE A 110 -10.24 -14.92 10.30
C ILE A 110 -9.78 -13.50 10.67
N LEU A 111 -8.86 -13.37 11.63
CA LEU A 111 -8.32 -12.07 12.03
C LEU A 111 -7.61 -11.36 10.87
N TYR A 112 -6.76 -12.06 10.11
CA TYR A 112 -6.09 -11.47 8.95
C TYR A 112 -7.07 -11.07 7.85
N ILE A 113 -8.14 -11.85 7.62
CA ILE A 113 -9.20 -11.49 6.68
C ILE A 113 -9.87 -10.18 7.12
N VAL A 114 -10.34 -10.11 8.36
CA VAL A 114 -11.00 -8.90 8.91
C VAL A 114 -10.07 -7.69 8.79
N LEU A 115 -8.81 -7.83 9.20
CA LEU A 115 -7.85 -6.74 9.18
C LEU A 115 -7.57 -6.26 7.74
N CYS A 116 -7.31 -7.19 6.81
CA CYS A 116 -7.11 -6.85 5.40
C CYS A 116 -8.35 -6.16 4.80
N THR A 117 -9.55 -6.64 5.12
CA THR A 117 -10.80 -6.03 4.65
C THR A 117 -11.01 -4.62 5.20
N VAL A 118 -10.71 -4.38 6.49
CA VAL A 118 -10.78 -3.04 7.10
C VAL A 118 -9.82 -2.08 6.38
N VAL A 119 -8.57 -2.49 6.18
CA VAL A 119 -7.57 -1.67 5.45
C VAL A 119 -8.06 -1.39 4.03
N GLN A 120 -8.51 -2.41 3.31
CA GLN A 120 -9.03 -2.26 1.95
C GLN A 120 -10.24 -1.30 1.89
N LEU A 121 -11.14 -1.35 2.89
CA LEU A 121 -12.29 -0.45 2.96
C LEU A 121 -11.85 1.00 3.20
N LEU A 122 -10.88 1.24 4.09
CA LEU A 122 -10.32 2.57 4.33
C LEU A 122 -9.72 3.17 3.05
N PHE A 123 -8.94 2.37 2.31
CA PHE A 123 -8.39 2.80 1.03
C PHE A 123 -9.48 3.02 -0.02
N ARG A 124 -10.54 2.21 -0.06
CA ARG A 124 -11.67 2.40 -0.98
C ARG A 124 -12.42 3.71 -0.69
N VAL A 125 -12.56 4.09 0.57
CA VAL A 125 -13.15 5.38 0.97
C VAL A 125 -12.23 6.53 0.56
N ALA A 126 -10.91 6.40 0.75
CA ALA A 126 -9.93 7.36 0.29
C ALA A 126 -9.94 7.51 -1.24
N GLU A 127 -10.05 6.39 -1.97
CA GLU A 127 -10.16 6.38 -3.42
C GLU A 127 -11.42 7.13 -3.88
N LYS A 128 -12.58 6.89 -3.27
CA LYS A 128 -13.82 7.61 -3.61
C LYS A 128 -13.69 9.13 -3.41
N ARG A 129 -13.00 9.58 -2.37
CA ARG A 129 -12.74 11.01 -2.11
C ARG A 129 -11.85 11.62 -3.19
N ILE A 130 -10.84 10.87 -3.64
CA ILE A 130 -9.79 11.34 -4.55
C ILE A 130 -10.18 11.15 -6.02
N SER A 131 -11.11 10.24 -6.33
CA SER A 131 -11.60 9.94 -7.69
C SER A 131 -12.22 11.12 -8.42
N ALA A 132 -12.53 12.22 -7.73
CA ALA A 132 -12.97 13.48 -8.34
C ALA A 132 -11.97 14.01 -9.39
N PHE A 133 -10.67 13.71 -9.24
CA PHE A 133 -9.62 14.13 -10.18
C PHE A 133 -9.41 13.17 -11.36
N ARG A 134 -10.12 12.02 -11.42
CA ARG A 134 -9.99 11.00 -12.48
C ARG A 134 -10.81 11.32 -13.75
N ARG A 135 -11.43 12.50 -13.84
CA ARG A 135 -12.42 12.81 -14.87
C ARG A 135 -11.82 13.69 -15.97
N THR A 136 -10.98 13.12 -16.84
CA THR A 136 -10.79 13.48 -18.26
C THR A 136 -9.63 12.68 -18.86
N SER A 137 -9.90 11.47 -19.35
CA SER A 137 -9.09 10.86 -20.41
C SER A 137 -9.95 9.85 -21.17
N VAL A 138 -11.05 10.32 -21.74
CA VAL A 138 -11.75 9.64 -22.84
C VAL A 138 -12.18 10.73 -23.81
N ALA A 139 -11.33 10.99 -24.79
CA ALA A 139 -11.65 11.58 -26.08
C ALA A 139 -10.78 10.85 -27.11
#